data_AF-A0A9P6XEV5-F1
#
_entry.id   AF-A0A9P6XEV5-F1
#
_cell.length_a   1.000
_cell.length_b   1.000
_cell.length_c   1.000
_cell.angle_alpha   90.00
_cell.angle_beta   90.00
_cell.angle_gamma   90.00
#
_symmetry.space_group_name_H-M   'P 1'
#
loop_
_entity.id
_entity.type
_entity.pdbx_description
1 polymer ?
#
loop_
_entity_poly.entity_id
_entity_poly.type
_entity_poly.pdbx_seq_one_letter_code
_entity_poly.pdbx_strand_id
1 'polypeptide(L)'
;MLDSSLLNKLYTHPLQRKDVHSCEMTYIYPNYYRVQPQPNSRLSKKYTLYLYREGYVDSEQLVGVPALFIPGQAGSYKQVRSIASETSKESYLKKASKSMQDIDWFTLDLNEELTAFAGQHILDQATYCNAAIETILDLYKGKVNSVIIVGHSMGGIVSRTILMQPNYIPNSINTIFTLATPHLNPPILLDPVLDQVYHDLSRYWQPSQFEIGALQEVTLVSIAGGSLDTIVHSDSIGLQHIVPDSHGFATYSTAIPFVWTGSDHMAILWCNQLVKRLAATLVEASGSFKNVSERMGIFRRYLLEEQLDSFKKQEYIPKEYDDQWQLVTCEKSGLDQWMCKTIRPTITLLPSASAESLIGSIPYRSINARLDQPVSYIGLMEKGEVVIPNHPFVIIHNDSTTVHKSTIWDIVRHKGEMLTVKGYYSKHIFPQLYHPLFAYDLHVVQSTPKAHTIFEPMMKQTIHGKEAKFYRNLKENVSDKIMFHQTSGDEGLAFSFYTDNQALELLIRVDWYATLGRCMLRYGSILTNYLYVCASLILFTQSYTYVATLKSKKNKKGKR
;
A
#
# COMPACT_ATOMS: atom_id res chain seq x y z
N MET A 1 -27.66 13.74 -33.98
CA MET A 1 -28.37 14.28 -32.79
C MET A 1 -28.55 13.12 -31.82
N LEU A 2 -27.63 12.99 -30.87
CA LEU A 2 -27.76 12.02 -29.78
C LEU A 2 -28.80 12.57 -28.82
N ASP A 3 -29.81 11.76 -28.54
CA ASP A 3 -30.96 12.10 -27.71
C ASP A 3 -30.52 12.59 -26.33
N SER A 4 -30.85 13.84 -26.00
CA SER A 4 -30.54 14.49 -24.72
C SER A 4 -31.21 13.78 -23.55
N SER A 5 -32.21 12.92 -23.81
CA SER A 5 -32.82 12.04 -22.81
C SER A 5 -31.87 10.94 -22.30
N LEU A 6 -30.93 10.48 -23.13
CA LEU A 6 -29.96 9.44 -22.79
C LEU A 6 -28.77 10.02 -22.01
N LEU A 7 -28.35 11.25 -22.34
CA LEU A 7 -27.36 11.99 -21.55
C LEU A 7 -27.91 12.39 -20.17
N ASN A 8 -29.17 12.82 -20.08
CA ASN A 8 -29.78 13.17 -18.78
C ASN A 8 -30.08 11.94 -17.91
N LYS A 9 -30.30 10.75 -18.49
CA LYS A 9 -30.38 9.49 -17.73
C LYS A 9 -29.02 8.99 -17.22
N LEU A 10 -27.92 9.48 -17.80
CA LEU A 10 -26.55 9.23 -17.33
C LEU A 10 -26.07 10.28 -16.29
N TYR A 11 -26.85 11.33 -16.04
CA TYR A 11 -26.49 12.45 -15.15
C TYR A 11 -27.53 12.66 -14.05
N THR A 12 -27.66 11.67 -13.17
CA THR A 12 -28.00 11.92 -11.75
C THR A 12 -27.07 11.05 -10.92
N HIS A 13 -25.76 11.27 -11.06
CA HIS A 13 -24.85 10.75 -10.04
C HIS A 13 -25.12 11.56 -8.77
N PRO A 14 -25.46 10.90 -7.65
CA PRO A 14 -25.25 11.49 -6.33
C PRO A 14 -23.80 12.02 -6.25
N LEU A 15 -23.49 12.89 -5.28
CA LEU A 15 -22.11 13.33 -5.09
C LEU A 15 -21.22 12.11 -4.79
N GLN A 16 -20.65 11.52 -5.85
CA GLN A 16 -19.73 10.40 -5.73
C GLN A 16 -18.43 11.00 -5.21
N ARG A 17 -18.08 10.63 -3.98
CA ARG A 17 -16.82 11.04 -3.39
C ARG A 17 -15.72 10.42 -4.24
N LYS A 18 -14.98 11.27 -4.96
CA LYS A 18 -13.70 10.84 -5.53
C LYS A 18 -12.83 10.40 -4.36
N ASP A 19 -12.06 9.33 -4.54
CA ASP A 19 -11.00 8.98 -3.59
C ASP A 19 -10.20 10.27 -3.32
N VAL A 20 -10.29 10.78 -2.09
CA VAL A 20 -9.78 12.10 -1.78
C VAL A 20 -8.27 11.97 -1.68
N HIS A 21 -7.53 12.77 -2.45
CA HIS A 21 -6.13 13.03 -2.18
C HIS A 21 -6.04 13.80 -0.86
N SER A 22 -6.08 13.08 0.26
CA SER A 22 -5.89 13.64 1.60
C SER A 22 -4.42 13.72 1.98
N CYS A 23 -3.52 13.48 1.02
CA CYS A 23 -2.09 13.59 1.21
C CYS A 23 -1.68 15.03 1.47
N GLU A 24 -1.13 15.27 2.65
CA GLU A 24 -0.54 16.56 2.97
C GLU A 24 0.87 16.64 2.39
N MET A 25 1.31 17.87 2.10
CA MET A 25 2.66 18.12 1.60
C MET A 25 3.69 17.93 2.71
N THR A 26 4.89 17.51 2.31
CA THR A 26 6.09 17.48 3.14
C THR A 26 6.86 18.79 2.99
N TYR A 27 7.31 19.37 4.11
CA TYR A 27 8.13 20.60 4.13
C TYR A 27 9.60 20.22 4.25
N ILE A 28 10.45 20.72 3.36
CA ILE A 28 11.80 20.19 3.14
C ILE A 28 12.80 21.31 2.78
N TYR A 29 14.06 21.13 3.14
CA TYR A 29 15.19 21.98 2.74
C TYR A 29 16.33 21.14 2.13
N PRO A 30 16.14 20.61 0.91
CA PRO A 30 17.00 19.57 0.37
C PRO A 30 18.31 20.12 -0.17
N ASN A 31 19.44 19.54 0.26
CA ASN A 31 20.76 19.76 -0.34
C ASN A 31 21.26 18.45 -0.98
N TYR A 32 21.83 18.57 -2.18
CA TYR A 32 22.36 17.42 -2.92
C TYR A 32 23.85 17.63 -3.19
N TYR A 33 24.68 16.76 -2.64
CA TYR A 33 26.12 16.79 -2.81
C TYR A 33 26.55 15.66 -3.73
N ARG A 34 27.28 15.98 -4.78
CA ARG A 34 27.83 14.95 -5.66
C ARG A 34 28.89 14.16 -4.88
N VAL A 35 28.72 12.85 -4.78
CA VAL A 35 29.65 11.99 -4.05
C VAL A 35 31.01 11.93 -4.77
N GLN A 36 32.10 11.98 -4.00
CA GLN A 36 33.45 11.84 -4.54
C GLN A 36 34.25 10.82 -3.70
N PRO A 37 34.94 9.86 -4.34
CA PRO A 37 34.95 9.60 -5.79
C PRO A 37 33.58 9.11 -6.29
N GLN A 38 33.32 9.29 -7.60
CA GLN A 38 32.17 8.67 -8.24
C GLN A 38 32.38 7.15 -8.35
N PRO A 39 31.29 6.35 -8.46
CA PRO A 39 31.38 4.91 -8.59
C PRO A 39 32.34 4.44 -9.67
N ASN A 40 33.08 3.37 -9.42
CA ASN A 40 34.00 2.80 -10.40
C ASN A 40 33.24 1.98 -11.45
N SER A 41 32.61 2.66 -12.40
CA SER A 41 31.82 2.03 -13.46
C SER A 41 31.98 2.78 -14.77
N ARG A 42 31.88 2.05 -15.90
CA ARG A 42 31.79 2.67 -17.23
C ARG A 42 30.57 3.59 -17.34
N LEU A 43 29.53 3.31 -16.56
CA LEU A 43 28.29 4.07 -16.51
C LEU A 43 28.40 5.38 -15.70
N SER A 44 29.52 5.65 -15.02
CA SER A 44 29.72 6.91 -14.27
C SER A 44 29.86 8.16 -15.15
N LYS A 45 29.94 7.98 -16.47
CA LYS A 45 29.80 9.07 -17.46
C LYS A 45 28.33 9.41 -17.75
N LYS A 46 27.41 8.50 -17.44
CA LYS A 46 25.99 8.54 -17.76
C LYS A 46 25.13 8.79 -16.53
N TYR A 47 25.48 8.16 -15.41
CA TYR A 47 24.78 8.25 -14.14
C TYR A 47 25.66 8.89 -13.07
N THR A 48 25.01 9.49 -12.07
CA THR A 48 25.71 10.18 -10.97
C THR A 48 25.14 9.79 -9.61
N LEU A 49 26.01 9.55 -8.64
CA LEU A 49 25.66 9.32 -7.23
C LEU A 49 25.68 10.64 -6.45
N TYR A 50 24.59 10.91 -5.72
CA TYR A 50 24.42 12.06 -4.84
C TYR A 50 24.17 11.64 -3.40
N LEU A 51 24.64 12.44 -2.45
CA LEU A 51 24.31 12.42 -1.03
C LEU A 51 23.26 13.50 -0.76
N TYR A 52 22.14 13.13 -0.17
CA TYR A 52 21.12 14.04 0.33
C TYR A 52 21.47 14.51 1.74
N ARG A 53 21.25 15.80 2.02
CA ARG A 53 21.27 16.35 3.38
C ARG A 53 20.09 17.28 3.60
N GLU A 54 19.39 17.08 4.70
CA GLU A 54 18.36 18.00 5.16
C GLU A 54 19.01 19.24 5.76
N GLY A 55 18.71 20.40 5.19
CA GLY A 55 19.18 21.69 5.69
C GLY A 55 18.75 21.93 7.14
N TYR A 56 19.63 22.54 7.92
CA TYR A 56 19.44 22.86 9.34
C TYR A 56 19.31 21.65 10.28
N VAL A 57 19.32 20.41 9.77
CA VAL A 57 19.19 19.18 10.57
C VAL A 57 20.44 18.33 10.46
N ASP A 58 20.85 18.00 9.23
CA ASP A 58 21.93 17.07 9.00
C ASP A 58 23.30 17.76 8.97
N SER A 59 24.30 17.08 9.54
CA SER A 59 25.70 17.42 9.32
C SER A 59 26.22 16.80 8.03
N GLU A 60 27.30 17.32 7.46
CA GLU A 60 27.94 16.69 6.30
C GLU A 60 28.61 15.33 6.63
N GLN A 61 28.84 15.03 7.91
CA GLN A 61 29.49 13.79 8.34
C GLN A 61 28.57 12.57 8.20
N LEU A 62 29.11 11.48 7.67
CA LEU A 62 28.43 10.18 7.61
C LEU A 62 28.51 9.49 8.97
N VAL A 63 27.39 9.46 9.69
CA VAL A 63 27.28 8.95 11.07
C VAL A 63 26.13 7.95 11.22
N GLY A 64 25.31 7.78 10.19
CA GLY A 64 24.13 6.92 10.18
C GLY A 64 24.33 5.60 9.45
N VAL A 65 23.20 4.94 9.19
CA VAL A 65 23.11 3.78 8.30
C VAL A 65 22.89 4.27 6.87
N PRO A 66 23.64 3.78 5.87
CA PRO A 66 23.43 4.19 4.49
C PRO A 66 22.11 3.65 3.94
N ALA A 67 21.35 4.52 3.27
CA ALA A 67 20.21 4.16 2.43
C ALA A 67 20.41 4.68 1.01
N LEU A 68 19.99 3.91 0.01
CA LEU A 68 20.07 4.28 -1.40
C LEU A 68 18.66 4.30 -2.00
N PHE A 69 18.27 5.47 -2.50
CA PHE A 69 17.03 5.65 -3.24
C PHE A 69 17.25 5.46 -4.74
N ILE A 70 16.38 4.67 -5.35
CA ILE A 70 16.40 4.37 -6.79
C ILE A 70 15.10 4.92 -7.40
N PRO A 71 15.18 5.96 -8.26
CA PRO A 71 14.00 6.60 -8.83
C PRO A 71 13.28 5.69 -9.84
N GLY A 72 12.03 6.05 -10.12
CA GLY A 72 11.22 5.39 -11.15
C GLY A 72 11.58 5.78 -12.58
N GLN A 73 10.76 5.33 -13.53
CA GLN A 73 10.88 5.75 -14.94
C GLN A 73 10.82 7.28 -15.05
N ALA A 74 11.68 7.88 -15.89
CA ALA A 74 11.77 9.34 -16.03
C ALA A 74 11.88 10.09 -14.69
N GLY A 75 12.34 9.42 -13.63
CA GLY A 75 12.38 9.95 -12.28
C GLY A 75 13.70 10.65 -12.02
N SER A 76 13.62 11.85 -11.45
CA SER A 76 14.79 12.57 -10.96
C SER A 76 15.26 12.01 -9.61
N TYR A 77 16.56 12.06 -9.36
CA TYR A 77 17.16 11.77 -8.05
C TYR A 77 16.53 12.55 -6.88
N LYS A 78 15.86 13.67 -7.19
CA LYS A 78 15.14 14.53 -6.22
C LYS A 78 13.88 13.89 -5.63
N GLN A 79 13.41 12.77 -6.18
CA GLN A 79 12.26 12.03 -5.65
C GLN A 79 12.46 11.55 -4.21
N VAL A 80 13.71 11.37 -3.76
CA VAL A 80 14.06 10.95 -2.40
C VAL A 80 13.70 11.97 -1.31
N ARG A 81 13.54 13.25 -1.66
CA ARG A 81 13.56 14.39 -0.75
C ARG A 81 12.64 14.28 0.47
N SER A 82 11.43 13.75 0.28
CA SER A 82 10.43 13.70 1.33
C SER A 82 10.76 12.64 2.37
N ILE A 83 11.12 11.42 1.95
CA ILE A 83 11.50 10.36 2.88
C ILE A 83 12.82 10.66 3.59
N ALA A 84 13.79 11.24 2.88
CA ALA A 84 15.05 11.63 3.50
C ALA A 84 14.86 12.72 4.57
N SER A 85 14.10 13.78 4.24
CA SER A 85 13.80 14.86 5.19
C SER A 85 13.09 14.35 6.45
N GLU A 86 12.06 13.51 6.30
CA GLU A 86 11.32 13.00 7.45
C GLU A 86 12.15 11.99 8.27
N THR A 87 13.03 11.17 7.67
CA THR A 87 13.95 10.33 8.45
C THR A 87 14.97 11.13 9.24
N SER A 88 15.50 12.23 8.67
CA SER A 88 16.44 13.12 9.38
C SER A 88 15.77 13.77 10.58
N LYS A 89 14.54 14.29 10.40
CA LYS A 89 13.75 14.89 11.50
C LYS A 89 13.38 13.87 12.57
N GLU A 90 12.91 12.69 12.18
CA GLU A 90 12.55 11.62 13.10
C GLU A 90 13.76 11.18 13.94
N SER A 91 14.91 10.99 13.28
CA SER A 91 16.17 10.67 13.95
C SER A 91 16.61 11.79 14.90
N TYR A 92 16.51 13.05 14.48
CA TYR A 92 16.83 14.21 15.32
C TYR A 92 15.97 14.26 16.59
N LEU A 93 14.65 14.07 16.46
CA LEU A 93 13.72 14.05 17.60
C LEU A 93 14.02 12.89 18.56
N LYS A 94 14.36 11.70 18.05
CA LYS A 94 14.66 10.51 18.87
C LYS A 94 16.09 10.46 19.42
N LYS A 95 17.06 11.16 18.82
CA LYS A 95 18.42 11.30 19.38
C LYS A 95 18.41 11.94 20.76
N ALA A 96 17.45 12.84 21.03
CA ALA A 96 17.25 13.42 22.36
C ALA A 96 16.90 12.37 23.45
N SER A 97 16.42 11.18 23.05
CA SER A 97 16.01 10.07 23.93
C SER A 97 16.95 8.84 23.88
N LYS A 98 18.16 8.98 23.31
CA LYS A 98 19.33 8.09 23.46
C LYS A 98 19.36 6.70 22.76
N SER A 99 18.57 6.40 21.73
CA SER A 99 18.70 5.06 21.08
C SER A 99 18.43 4.92 19.58
N MET A 100 18.75 5.92 18.72
CA MET A 100 18.64 5.72 17.27
C MET A 100 19.81 6.27 16.46
N GLN A 101 20.19 5.50 15.42
CA GLN A 101 21.15 5.90 14.40
C GLN A 101 20.43 6.68 13.31
N ASP A 102 21.13 7.67 12.76
CA ASP A 102 20.66 8.43 11.61
C ASP A 102 20.55 7.56 10.35
N ILE A 103 19.89 8.06 9.31
CA ILE A 103 19.92 7.44 7.98
C ILE A 103 20.55 8.42 6.99
N ASP A 104 21.69 8.03 6.46
CA ASP A 104 22.43 8.80 5.47
C ASP A 104 21.93 8.42 4.06
N TRP A 105 21.14 9.31 3.45
CA TRP A 105 20.49 9.04 2.17
C TRP A 105 21.36 9.36 0.97
N PHE A 106 21.56 8.35 0.14
CA PHE A 106 22.12 8.45 -1.20
C PHE A 106 21.00 8.33 -2.24
N THR A 107 21.18 8.96 -3.38
CA THR A 107 20.22 8.91 -4.50
C THR A 107 20.96 8.96 -5.83
N LEU A 108 20.35 8.40 -6.86
CA LEU A 108 20.96 8.23 -8.18
C LEU A 108 20.28 9.12 -9.20
N ASP A 109 21.09 9.89 -9.93
CA ASP A 109 20.67 10.49 -11.19
C ASP A 109 20.90 9.48 -12.31
N LEU A 110 19.79 8.87 -12.75
CA LEU A 110 19.76 7.83 -13.77
C LEU A 110 19.42 8.40 -15.16
N ASN A 111 19.66 9.70 -15.38
CA ASN A 111 19.41 10.39 -16.64
C ASN A 111 17.95 10.27 -17.13
N GLU A 112 17.01 10.13 -16.19
CA GLU A 112 15.55 10.07 -16.42
C GLU A 112 15.15 9.08 -17.53
N GLU A 113 15.83 7.93 -17.61
CA GLU A 113 15.58 6.94 -18.65
C GLU A 113 14.21 6.25 -18.53
N LEU A 114 13.69 5.82 -19.68
CA LEU A 114 12.38 5.18 -19.81
C LEU A 114 12.46 3.66 -19.61
N THR A 115 12.74 3.25 -18.38
CA THR A 115 12.94 1.83 -17.99
C THR A 115 11.73 0.93 -18.24
N ALA A 116 10.50 1.47 -18.32
CA ALA A 116 9.31 0.67 -18.64
C ALA A 116 9.23 0.25 -20.11
N PHE A 117 10.06 0.84 -20.99
CA PHE A 117 10.02 0.59 -22.43
C PHE A 117 11.26 -0.13 -22.97
N ALA A 118 12.33 -0.23 -22.18
CA ALA A 118 13.56 -0.92 -22.59
C ALA A 118 14.26 -1.56 -21.39
N GLY A 119 14.31 -2.90 -21.39
CA GLY A 119 14.89 -3.71 -20.32
C GLY A 119 16.40 -3.53 -20.17
N GLN A 120 17.11 -3.11 -21.22
CA GLN A 120 18.53 -2.80 -21.12
C GLN A 120 18.83 -1.69 -20.11
N HIS A 121 17.94 -0.69 -19.98
CA HIS A 121 18.09 0.36 -18.98
C HIS A 121 18.02 -0.21 -17.55
N ILE A 122 17.20 -1.24 -17.29
CA ILE A 122 17.12 -1.87 -15.98
C ILE A 122 18.45 -2.57 -15.63
N LEU A 123 19.06 -3.27 -16.59
CA LEU A 123 20.33 -3.96 -16.40
C LEU A 123 21.48 -2.98 -16.18
N ASP A 124 21.54 -1.90 -16.98
CA ASP A 124 22.54 -0.84 -16.83
C ASP A 124 22.41 -0.16 -15.46
N GLN A 125 21.19 0.23 -15.08
CA GLN A 125 20.92 0.86 -13.80
C GLN A 125 21.28 -0.07 -12.63
N ALA A 126 20.93 -1.36 -12.69
CA ALA A 126 21.29 -2.34 -11.66
C ALA A 126 22.81 -2.50 -11.54
N THR A 127 23.52 -2.57 -12.66
CA THR A 127 25.00 -2.64 -12.68
C THR A 127 25.62 -1.42 -12.03
N TYR A 128 25.11 -0.22 -12.33
CA TYR A 128 25.58 1.02 -11.73
C TYR A 128 25.23 1.11 -10.23
N CYS A 129 24.05 0.65 -9.82
CA CYS A 129 23.65 0.59 -8.41
C CYS A 129 24.62 -0.26 -7.59
N ASN A 130 25.08 -1.41 -8.10
CA ASN A 130 26.10 -2.21 -7.40
C ASN A 130 27.41 -1.46 -7.21
N ALA A 131 27.91 -0.77 -8.24
CA ALA A 131 29.11 0.06 -8.12
C ALA A 131 28.90 1.22 -7.13
N ALA A 132 27.69 1.79 -7.08
CA ALA A 132 27.33 2.82 -6.12
C ALA A 132 27.29 2.27 -4.68
N ILE A 133 26.74 1.07 -4.47
CA ILE A 133 26.71 0.39 -3.17
C ILE A 133 28.13 0.12 -2.67
N GLU A 134 29.02 -0.41 -3.53
CA GLU A 134 30.43 -0.59 -3.21
C GLU A 134 31.08 0.72 -2.76
N THR A 135 30.90 1.79 -3.54
CA THR A 135 31.42 3.13 -3.23
C THR A 135 30.87 3.66 -1.91
N ILE A 136 29.57 3.47 -1.66
CA ILE A 136 28.93 3.87 -0.40
C ILE A 136 29.60 3.12 0.75
N LEU A 137 29.70 1.79 0.71
CA LEU A 137 30.31 0.99 1.78
C LEU A 137 31.77 1.41 2.07
N ASP A 138 32.54 1.73 1.03
CA ASP A 138 33.92 2.23 1.16
C ASP A 138 33.99 3.56 1.94
N LEU A 139 33.02 4.47 1.76
CA LEU A 139 32.95 5.73 2.52
C LEU A 139 32.81 5.50 4.02
N TYR A 140 32.18 4.39 4.44
CA TYR A 140 31.99 4.04 5.84
C TYR A 140 33.17 3.27 6.44
N LYS A 141 34.20 2.94 5.67
CA LYS A 141 35.45 2.31 6.15
C LYS A 141 35.21 1.07 7.03
N GLY A 142 34.28 0.22 6.61
CA GLY A 142 33.93 -1.03 7.32
C GLY A 142 33.07 -0.88 8.58
N LYS A 143 32.54 0.32 8.87
CA LYS A 143 31.58 0.51 9.97
C LYS A 143 30.22 -0.13 9.71
N VAL A 144 29.86 -0.28 8.44
CA VAL A 144 28.58 -0.85 7.98
C VAL A 144 28.88 -1.81 6.83
N ASN A 145 28.07 -2.87 6.73
CA ASN A 145 28.24 -3.92 5.73
C ASN A 145 27.09 -3.97 4.72
N SER A 146 26.02 -3.19 4.93
CA SER A 146 24.80 -3.23 4.12
C SER A 146 24.21 -1.86 3.91
N VAL A 147 23.53 -1.67 2.78
CA VAL A 147 22.79 -0.47 2.41
C VAL A 147 21.30 -0.80 2.32
N ILE A 148 20.45 0.05 2.91
CA ILE A 148 18.98 -0.05 2.78
C ILE A 148 18.60 0.43 1.38
N ILE A 149 17.77 -0.31 0.65
CA ILE A 149 17.34 0.09 -0.70
C ILE A 149 15.89 0.55 -0.66
N VAL A 150 15.61 1.71 -1.25
CA VAL A 150 14.22 2.19 -1.48
C VAL A 150 14.02 2.47 -2.95
N GLY A 151 13.20 1.65 -3.61
CA GLY A 151 12.91 1.76 -5.03
C GLY A 151 11.50 2.29 -5.28
N HIS A 152 11.35 3.23 -6.23
CA HIS A 152 10.04 3.70 -6.68
C HIS A 152 9.71 3.18 -8.07
N SER A 153 8.48 2.72 -8.30
CA SER A 153 8.03 2.28 -9.62
C SER A 153 9.00 1.24 -10.20
N MET A 154 9.49 1.44 -11.43
CA MET A 154 10.52 0.59 -12.05
C MET A 154 11.86 0.56 -11.30
N GLY A 155 12.18 1.55 -10.46
CA GLY A 155 13.34 1.53 -9.57
C GLY A 155 13.30 0.41 -8.54
N GLY A 156 12.10 -0.07 -8.17
CA GLY A 156 11.96 -1.29 -7.36
C GLY A 156 12.24 -2.58 -8.13
N ILE A 157 12.04 -2.58 -9.45
CA ILE A 157 12.47 -3.69 -10.33
C ILE A 157 13.99 -3.69 -10.44
N VAL A 158 14.59 -2.52 -10.67
CA VAL A 158 16.05 -2.34 -10.60
C VAL A 158 16.58 -2.87 -9.27
N SER A 159 15.95 -2.51 -8.14
CA SER A 159 16.34 -2.95 -6.80
C SER A 159 16.44 -4.47 -6.68
N ARG A 160 15.50 -5.21 -7.27
CA ARG A 160 15.52 -6.68 -7.28
C ARG A 160 16.57 -7.24 -8.24
N THR A 161 16.79 -6.56 -9.37
CA THR A 161 17.76 -6.96 -10.39
C THR A 161 19.20 -6.80 -9.92
N ILE A 162 19.49 -5.87 -9.00
CA ILE A 162 20.82 -5.66 -8.40
C ILE A 162 21.43 -6.97 -7.88
N LEU A 163 20.63 -7.76 -7.15
CA LEU A 163 21.03 -9.02 -6.50
C LEU A 163 21.42 -10.12 -7.50
N MET A 164 20.97 -10.00 -8.76
CA MET A 164 21.26 -10.95 -9.83
C MET A 164 22.49 -10.57 -10.66
N GLN A 165 22.99 -9.34 -10.53
CA GLN A 165 24.08 -8.87 -11.37
C GLN A 165 25.42 -9.48 -10.94
N PRO A 166 26.36 -9.72 -11.89
CA PRO A 166 27.66 -10.31 -11.60
C PRO A 166 28.54 -9.49 -10.64
N ASN A 167 28.31 -8.18 -10.55
CA ASN A 167 29.04 -7.27 -9.66
C ASN A 167 28.34 -7.03 -8.31
N TYR A 168 27.36 -7.86 -7.95
CA TYR A 168 26.74 -7.80 -6.64
C TYR A 168 27.69 -8.27 -5.54
N ILE A 169 27.81 -7.48 -4.47
CA ILE A 169 28.55 -7.85 -3.26
C ILE A 169 27.59 -8.62 -2.33
N PRO A 170 27.84 -9.90 -2.02
CA PRO A 170 26.95 -10.68 -1.14
C PRO A 170 26.71 -9.99 0.20
N ASN A 171 25.46 -10.02 0.67
CA ASN A 171 25.00 -9.40 1.93
C ASN A 171 25.11 -7.87 2.02
N SER A 172 25.48 -7.20 0.92
CA SER A 172 25.51 -5.73 0.86
C SER A 172 24.13 -5.08 0.88
N ILE A 173 23.06 -5.86 0.74
CA ILE A 173 21.66 -5.43 0.81
C ILE A 173 20.91 -6.46 1.66
N ASN A 174 20.20 -6.00 2.69
CA ASN A 174 19.37 -6.85 3.57
C ASN A 174 17.93 -6.35 3.74
N THR A 175 17.65 -5.12 3.29
CA THR A 175 16.36 -4.45 3.47
C THR A 175 16.02 -3.69 2.21
N ILE A 176 14.88 -4.02 1.62
CA ILE A 176 14.35 -3.38 0.41
C ILE A 176 12.94 -2.91 0.68
N PHE A 177 12.67 -1.64 0.41
CA PHE A 177 11.33 -1.08 0.37
C PHE A 177 11.01 -0.68 -1.06
N THR A 178 9.83 -1.05 -1.54
CA THR A 178 9.36 -0.65 -2.87
C THR A 178 8.06 0.14 -2.76
N LEU A 179 7.99 1.22 -3.54
CA LEU A 179 6.83 2.13 -3.58
C LEU A 179 6.25 2.09 -4.99
N ALA A 180 5.00 1.65 -5.12
CA ALA A 180 4.30 1.56 -6.40
C ALA A 180 5.03 0.72 -7.47
N THR A 181 5.73 -0.35 -7.06
CA THR A 181 6.55 -1.16 -7.96
C THR A 181 5.77 -2.32 -8.58
N PRO A 182 5.80 -2.48 -9.91
CA PRO A 182 5.07 -3.53 -10.62
C PRO A 182 5.81 -4.89 -10.57
N HIS A 183 5.90 -5.52 -9.41
CA HIS A 183 6.66 -6.78 -9.18
C HIS A 183 6.27 -7.97 -10.06
N LEU A 184 4.97 -8.15 -10.35
CA LEU A 184 4.47 -9.34 -11.04
C LEU A 184 4.54 -9.24 -12.57
N ASN A 185 4.17 -8.07 -13.11
CA ASN A 185 4.10 -7.85 -14.56
C ASN A 185 4.48 -6.39 -14.86
N PRO A 186 5.25 -6.13 -15.93
CA PRO A 186 5.59 -4.77 -16.30
C PRO A 186 4.34 -3.97 -16.69
N PRO A 187 4.33 -2.64 -16.51
CA PRO A 187 3.21 -1.79 -16.92
C PRO A 187 2.92 -1.89 -18.42
N ILE A 188 3.98 -2.06 -19.22
CA ILE A 188 3.93 -2.19 -20.68
C ILE A 188 4.91 -3.29 -21.08
N LEU A 189 4.43 -4.32 -21.79
CA LEU A 189 5.26 -5.43 -22.29
C LEU A 189 5.42 -5.31 -23.81
N LEU A 190 6.37 -4.47 -24.25
CA LEU A 190 6.69 -4.26 -25.67
C LEU A 190 8.15 -4.62 -26.03
N ASP A 191 8.97 -4.93 -25.04
CA ASP A 191 10.40 -5.15 -25.19
C ASP A 191 10.79 -6.58 -24.73
N PRO A 192 11.44 -7.39 -25.58
CA PRO A 192 11.80 -8.76 -25.22
C PRO A 192 12.86 -8.82 -24.10
N VAL A 193 13.72 -7.81 -23.96
CA VAL A 193 14.70 -7.77 -22.87
C VAL A 193 14.00 -7.56 -21.53
N LEU A 194 12.99 -6.68 -21.49
CA LEU A 194 12.15 -6.47 -20.32
C LEU A 194 11.42 -7.76 -19.92
N ASP A 195 10.84 -8.47 -20.89
CA ASP A 195 10.20 -9.77 -20.63
C ASP A 195 11.18 -10.78 -20.00
N GLN A 196 12.39 -10.85 -20.56
CA GLN A 196 13.45 -11.72 -20.05
C GLN A 196 13.86 -11.35 -18.62
N VAL A 197 14.01 -10.05 -18.31
CA VAL A 197 14.32 -9.56 -16.95
C VAL A 197 13.27 -10.02 -15.95
N TYR A 198 11.97 -9.92 -16.27
CA TYR A 198 10.91 -10.38 -15.37
C TYR A 198 10.90 -11.90 -15.20
N HIS A 199 11.16 -12.65 -16.27
CA HIS A 199 11.31 -14.11 -16.20
C HIS A 199 12.48 -14.52 -15.31
N ASP A 200 13.62 -13.87 -15.45
CA ASP A 200 14.81 -14.17 -14.65
C ASP A 200 14.61 -13.76 -13.19
N LEU A 201 13.97 -12.62 -12.93
CA LEU A 201 13.56 -12.21 -11.58
C LEU A 201 12.64 -13.23 -10.92
N SER A 202 11.67 -13.79 -11.64
CA SER A 202 10.77 -14.82 -11.13
C SER A 202 11.50 -16.11 -10.76
N ARG A 203 12.54 -16.49 -11.53
CA ARG A 203 13.38 -17.66 -11.23
C ARG A 203 14.34 -17.43 -10.07
N TYR A 204 14.94 -16.25 -9.99
CA TYR A 204 15.92 -15.93 -8.95
C TYR A 204 15.27 -15.61 -7.61
N TRP A 205 14.07 -15.03 -7.59
CA TRP A 205 13.34 -14.71 -6.35
C TRP A 205 12.38 -15.83 -5.95
N GLN A 206 12.74 -17.08 -6.17
CA GLN A 206 11.91 -18.20 -5.71
C GLN A 206 11.99 -18.35 -4.19
N PRO A 207 10.92 -18.80 -3.50
CA PRO A 207 10.91 -18.95 -2.04
C PRO A 207 12.08 -19.75 -1.44
N SER A 208 12.61 -20.75 -2.16
CA SER A 208 13.77 -21.55 -1.73
C SER A 208 15.05 -20.73 -1.50
N GLN A 209 15.19 -19.59 -2.19
CA GLN A 209 16.36 -18.71 -2.04
C GLN A 209 16.41 -17.99 -0.69
N PHE A 210 15.26 -17.87 -0.01
CA PHE A 210 15.16 -17.28 1.32
C PHE A 210 15.46 -18.27 2.45
N GLU A 211 15.41 -19.59 2.16
CA GLU A 211 15.69 -20.62 3.17
C GLU A 211 17.17 -21.03 3.16
N ILE A 212 17.71 -21.34 1.97
CA ILE A 212 19.07 -21.93 1.82
C ILE A 212 19.93 -21.16 0.79
N GLY A 213 19.39 -20.09 0.21
CA GLY A 213 20.02 -19.40 -0.93
C GLY A 213 20.58 -18.02 -0.63
N ALA A 214 20.74 -17.22 -1.69
CA ALA A 214 21.38 -15.91 -1.63
C ALA A 214 20.49 -14.82 -0.98
N LEU A 215 19.22 -15.12 -0.71
CA LEU A 215 18.23 -14.16 -0.22
C LEU A 215 17.88 -14.36 1.27
N GLN A 216 18.60 -15.23 1.98
CA GLN A 216 18.36 -15.53 3.41
C GLN A 216 18.31 -14.29 4.31
N GLU A 217 19.16 -13.30 4.04
CA GLU A 217 19.23 -12.08 4.85
C GLU A 217 18.42 -10.93 4.25
N VAL A 218 17.71 -11.15 3.14
CA VAL A 218 17.01 -10.09 2.40
C VAL A 218 15.55 -10.00 2.82
N THR A 219 15.13 -8.80 3.21
CA THR A 219 13.72 -8.48 3.49
C THR A 219 13.17 -7.54 2.43
N LEU A 220 11.92 -7.75 1.99
CA LEU A 220 11.26 -6.92 0.98
C LEU A 220 9.85 -6.52 1.43
N VAL A 221 9.63 -5.22 1.61
CA VAL A 221 8.32 -4.63 1.88
C VAL A 221 7.86 -3.83 0.67
N SER A 222 6.67 -4.15 0.16
CA SER A 222 6.10 -3.50 -1.02
C SER A 222 4.85 -2.69 -0.64
N ILE A 223 4.77 -1.45 -1.09
CA ILE A 223 3.69 -0.53 -0.71
C ILE A 223 2.97 -0.03 -1.96
N ALA A 224 1.67 -0.27 -1.99
CA ALA A 224 0.77 0.22 -3.03
C ALA A 224 0.11 1.54 -2.62
N GLY A 225 -0.05 2.47 -3.57
CA GLY A 225 -0.84 3.69 -3.38
C GLY A 225 -2.36 3.45 -3.39
N GLY A 226 -2.80 2.25 -3.77
CA GLY A 226 -4.21 1.87 -3.90
C GLY A 226 -4.79 2.36 -5.23
N SER A 227 -6.09 2.63 -5.23
CA SER A 227 -6.87 2.95 -6.45
C SER A 227 -6.53 4.27 -7.13
N LEU A 228 -5.79 5.16 -6.46
CA LEU A 228 -5.35 6.43 -7.05
C LEU A 228 -4.14 6.27 -7.97
N ASP A 229 -3.42 5.15 -7.89
CA ASP A 229 -2.35 4.84 -8.83
C ASP A 229 -2.94 4.30 -10.14
N THR A 230 -2.94 5.15 -11.16
CA THR A 230 -3.44 4.83 -12.51
C THR A 230 -2.33 4.38 -13.46
N ILE A 231 -1.06 4.39 -13.02
CA ILE A 231 0.10 3.99 -13.84
C ILE A 231 0.45 2.53 -13.54
N VAL A 232 0.54 2.17 -12.26
CA VAL A 232 0.82 0.81 -11.81
C VAL A 232 -0.40 0.27 -11.08
N HIS A 233 -1.02 -0.76 -11.66
CA HIS A 233 -2.15 -1.42 -11.02
C HIS A 233 -1.70 -2.11 -9.72
N SER A 234 -2.47 -1.96 -8.65
CA SER A 234 -2.02 -2.47 -7.34
C SER A 234 -1.95 -4.01 -7.27
N ASP A 235 -2.64 -4.75 -8.16
CA ASP A 235 -2.46 -6.21 -8.27
C ASP A 235 -1.01 -6.57 -8.63
N SER A 236 -0.34 -5.76 -9.46
CA SER A 236 1.02 -6.03 -9.91
C SER A 236 2.07 -5.78 -8.82
N ILE A 237 1.69 -5.17 -7.69
CA ILE A 237 2.56 -4.80 -6.57
C ILE A 237 2.72 -5.97 -5.58
N GLY A 238 1.83 -6.96 -5.65
CA GLY A 238 1.82 -8.12 -4.76
C GLY A 238 3.14 -8.89 -4.78
N LEU A 239 3.56 -9.34 -3.59
CA LEU A 239 4.73 -10.20 -3.40
C LEU A 239 4.38 -11.68 -3.22
N GLN A 240 3.10 -12.01 -3.38
CA GLN A 240 2.61 -13.38 -3.27
C GLN A 240 3.38 -14.27 -4.25
N HIS A 241 3.91 -15.38 -3.76
CA HIS A 241 4.77 -16.32 -4.51
C HIS A 241 6.17 -15.80 -4.90
N ILE A 242 6.52 -14.55 -4.59
CA ILE A 242 7.87 -14.00 -4.78
C ILE A 242 8.64 -14.05 -3.46
N VAL A 243 8.03 -13.61 -2.36
CA VAL A 243 8.69 -13.54 -1.06
C VAL A 243 7.84 -14.28 -0.04
N PRO A 244 8.41 -15.20 0.76
CA PRO A 244 7.66 -15.83 1.84
C PRO A 244 7.33 -14.81 2.92
N ASP A 245 6.22 -15.01 3.64
CA ASP A 245 5.77 -14.08 4.69
C ASP A 245 6.86 -13.84 5.75
N SER A 246 7.76 -14.80 5.98
CA SER A 246 8.90 -14.65 6.89
C SER A 246 9.89 -13.53 6.50
N HIS A 247 9.94 -13.13 5.24
CA HIS A 247 10.92 -12.17 4.69
C HIS A 247 10.27 -10.94 4.04
N GLY A 248 8.96 -10.93 3.81
CA GLY A 248 8.33 -9.80 3.16
C GLY A 248 6.81 -9.84 3.15
N PHE A 249 6.21 -8.70 2.81
CA PHE A 249 4.79 -8.58 2.56
C PHE A 249 4.50 -7.36 1.68
N ALA A 250 3.34 -7.37 1.04
CA ALA A 250 2.80 -6.20 0.36
C ALA A 250 1.65 -5.60 1.19
N THR A 251 1.60 -4.27 1.30
CA THR A 251 0.53 -3.53 1.98
C THR A 251 0.09 -2.32 1.16
N TYR A 252 -1.02 -1.70 1.53
CA TYR A 252 -1.60 -0.55 0.85
C TYR A 252 -1.52 0.67 1.76
N SER A 253 -1.25 1.84 1.21
CA SER A 253 -1.26 3.10 1.98
C SER A 253 -2.60 3.33 2.69
N THR A 254 -3.70 2.82 2.15
CA THR A 254 -5.04 2.86 2.75
C THR A 254 -5.22 1.93 3.96
N ALA A 255 -4.37 0.91 4.10
CA ALA A 255 -4.41 -0.07 5.18
C ALA A 255 -3.42 0.25 6.30
N ILE A 256 -2.35 1.00 6.00
CA ILE A 256 -1.32 1.33 6.99
C ILE A 256 -1.91 2.22 8.09
N PRO A 257 -1.80 1.84 9.38
CA PRO A 257 -2.23 2.66 10.50
C PRO A 257 -1.59 4.05 10.49
N PHE A 258 -2.36 5.08 10.84
CA PHE A 258 -1.98 6.51 10.75
C PHE A 258 -1.79 7.07 9.33
N VAL A 259 -1.92 6.23 8.29
CA VAL A 259 -1.90 6.68 6.89
C VAL A 259 -3.32 6.74 6.33
N TRP A 260 -4.01 5.60 6.24
CA TRP A 260 -5.43 5.47 5.83
C TRP A 260 -5.87 6.31 4.63
N THR A 261 -4.95 6.61 3.70
CA THR A 261 -5.21 7.42 2.52
C THR A 261 -4.61 6.75 1.30
N GLY A 262 -5.30 6.85 0.16
CA GLY A 262 -4.72 6.50 -1.13
C GLY A 262 -3.62 7.50 -1.51
N SER A 263 -2.72 7.06 -2.37
CA SER A 263 -1.72 7.91 -3.01
C SER A 263 -1.67 7.57 -4.50
N ASP A 264 -1.67 8.59 -5.36
CA ASP A 264 -1.34 8.33 -6.77
C ASP A 264 0.13 7.94 -6.93
N HIS A 265 0.49 7.57 -8.17
CA HIS A 265 1.80 7.04 -8.52
C HIS A 265 2.97 7.94 -8.07
N MET A 266 2.79 9.27 -8.10
CA MET A 266 3.81 10.23 -7.68
C MET A 266 3.65 10.62 -6.21
N ALA A 267 2.40 10.77 -5.75
CA ALA A 267 2.07 11.13 -4.38
C ALA A 267 2.60 10.15 -3.35
N ILE A 268 2.76 8.87 -3.70
CA ILE A 268 3.33 7.87 -2.79
C ILE A 268 4.72 8.28 -2.25
N LEU A 269 5.45 9.14 -2.97
CA LEU A 269 6.77 9.64 -2.57
C LEU A 269 6.73 10.82 -1.60
N TRP A 270 5.67 11.62 -1.61
CA TRP A 270 5.61 12.88 -0.86
C TRP A 270 4.40 13.01 0.07
N CYS A 271 3.48 12.05 0.05
CA CYS A 271 2.31 11.98 0.92
C CYS A 271 2.78 11.92 2.38
N ASN A 272 2.63 13.04 3.10
CA ASN A 272 3.28 13.24 4.39
C ASN A 272 2.87 12.19 5.44
N GLN A 273 1.61 11.77 5.44
CA GLN A 273 1.12 10.68 6.29
C GLN A 273 1.91 9.37 6.09
N LEU A 274 2.08 8.95 4.83
CA LEU A 274 2.82 7.74 4.48
C LEU A 274 4.31 7.91 4.77
N VAL A 275 4.89 9.01 4.31
CA VAL A 275 6.32 9.28 4.41
C VAL A 275 6.78 9.32 5.88
N LYS A 276 6.03 9.98 6.77
CA LYS A 276 6.31 9.96 8.22
C LYS A 276 6.27 8.55 8.79
N ARG A 277 5.29 7.75 8.38
CA ARG A 277 5.17 6.37 8.86
C ARG A 277 6.33 5.50 8.39
N LEU A 278 6.77 5.67 7.14
CA LEU A 278 7.95 5.00 6.61
C LEU A 278 9.24 5.45 7.28
N ALA A 279 9.39 6.76 7.50
CA ALA A 279 10.54 7.31 8.18
C ALA A 279 10.71 6.72 9.58
N ALA A 280 9.64 6.72 10.39
CA ALA A 280 9.63 6.09 11.71
C ALA A 280 9.96 4.59 11.66
N THR A 281 9.45 3.89 10.64
CA THR A 281 9.73 2.45 10.44
C THR A 281 11.20 2.20 10.12
N LEU A 282 11.78 2.97 9.21
CA LEU A 282 13.17 2.82 8.77
C LEU A 282 14.16 3.20 9.88
N VAL A 283 13.91 4.29 10.61
CA VAL A 283 14.76 4.74 11.73
C VAL A 283 14.73 3.73 12.90
N GLU A 284 13.58 3.11 13.16
CA GLU A 284 13.50 2.01 14.12
C GLU A 284 14.25 0.77 13.59
N ALA A 285 14.10 0.42 12.31
CA ALA A 285 14.75 -0.74 11.72
C ALA A 285 16.27 -0.59 11.55
N SER A 286 16.80 0.63 11.46
CA SER A 286 18.23 0.92 11.29
C SER A 286 19.05 0.77 12.58
N GLY A 287 18.41 0.70 13.76
CA GLY A 287 19.12 0.59 15.03
C GLY A 287 19.68 -0.82 15.31
N SER A 288 21.02 -0.94 15.42
CA SER A 288 21.78 -2.20 15.67
C SER A 288 21.65 -3.26 14.56
N PHE A 289 22.59 -4.22 14.50
CA PHE A 289 22.58 -5.33 13.53
C PHE A 289 21.39 -6.28 13.79
N LYS A 290 20.19 -5.87 13.37
CA LYS A 290 18.94 -6.63 13.54
C LYS A 290 18.84 -7.77 12.55
N ASN A 291 18.43 -8.94 13.01
CA ASN A 291 18.18 -10.09 12.14
C ASN A 291 16.86 -9.95 11.35
N VAL A 292 16.61 -10.84 10.40
CA VAL A 292 15.38 -10.84 9.56
C VAL A 292 14.10 -10.81 10.40
N SER A 293 14.01 -11.63 11.45
CA SER A 293 12.82 -11.73 12.30
C SER A 293 12.52 -10.42 13.03
N GLU A 294 13.56 -9.78 13.58
CA GLU A 294 13.45 -8.49 14.26
C GLU A 294 13.03 -7.37 13.30
N ARG A 295 13.64 -7.29 12.11
CA ARG A 295 13.26 -6.31 11.08
C ARG A 295 11.82 -6.51 10.63
N MET A 296 11.42 -7.74 10.35
CA MET A 296 10.05 -8.06 9.96
C MET A 296 9.04 -7.79 11.08
N GLY A 297 9.40 -8.03 12.35
CA GLY A 297 8.56 -7.64 13.49
C GLY A 297 8.34 -6.13 13.58
N ILE A 298 9.35 -5.32 13.26
CA ILE A 298 9.22 -3.86 13.16
C ILE A 298 8.32 -3.48 11.99
N PHE A 299 8.57 -4.03 10.81
CA PHE A 299 7.80 -3.69 9.60
C PHE A 299 6.33 -4.01 9.77
N ARG A 300 5.98 -5.19 10.30
CA ARG A 300 4.58 -5.54 10.53
C ARG A 300 3.92 -4.64 11.56
N ARG A 301 4.57 -4.41 12.70
CA ARG A 301 4.07 -3.51 13.77
C ARG A 301 3.77 -2.10 13.25
N TYR A 302 4.58 -1.58 12.32
CA TYR A 302 4.38 -0.22 11.80
C TYR A 302 3.42 -0.17 10.59
N LEU A 303 3.48 -1.15 9.69
CA LEU A 303 2.88 -1.07 8.35
C LEU A 303 1.68 -2.00 8.13
N LEU A 304 1.41 -2.90 9.06
CA LEU A 304 0.22 -3.73 9.04
C LEU A 304 -0.71 -3.38 10.20
N GLU A 305 -1.99 -3.63 9.98
CA GLU A 305 -2.98 -3.66 11.03
C GLU A 305 -2.80 -4.96 11.84
N GLU A 306 -1.85 -4.96 12.78
CA GLU A 306 -1.73 -6.07 13.73
C GLU A 306 -2.75 -5.93 14.86
N GLN A 307 -3.36 -7.06 15.22
CA GLN A 307 -4.15 -7.19 16.44
C GLN A 307 -3.21 -7.05 17.63
N LEU A 308 -3.33 -5.96 18.38
CA LEU A 308 -2.49 -5.75 19.56
C LEU A 308 -3.07 -6.53 20.75
N ASP A 309 -2.25 -7.38 21.35
CA ASP A 309 -2.58 -8.13 22.58
C ASP A 309 -2.51 -7.27 23.85
N SER A 310 -2.07 -6.01 23.72
CA SER A 310 -1.94 -5.08 24.84
C SER A 310 -1.96 -3.62 24.36
N PHE A 311 -2.43 -2.73 25.21
CA PHE A 311 -2.33 -1.28 25.03
C PHE A 311 -0.87 -0.77 24.94
N LYS A 312 0.13 -1.59 25.33
CA LYS A 312 1.52 -1.18 25.63
C LYS A 312 2.45 -0.87 24.45
N LYS A 313 2.00 -0.89 23.19
CA LYS A 313 2.93 -0.98 22.02
C LYS A 313 2.95 0.22 21.06
N GLN A 314 2.46 1.39 21.42
CA GLN A 314 2.42 2.53 20.49
C GLN A 314 3.26 3.73 20.96
N GLU A 315 4.42 3.94 20.31
CA GLU A 315 5.31 5.09 20.57
C GLU A 315 4.71 6.45 20.19
N TYR A 316 3.69 6.48 19.34
CA TYR A 316 3.10 7.71 18.80
C TYR A 316 1.97 8.30 19.66
N ILE A 317 1.62 7.64 20.76
CA ILE A 317 0.63 8.11 21.73
C ILE A 317 1.40 8.44 23.02
N PRO A 318 1.18 9.61 23.65
CA PRO A 318 1.89 9.94 24.87
C PRO A 318 1.70 8.84 25.93
N LYS A 319 2.81 8.34 26.50
CA LYS A 319 2.83 7.21 27.47
C LYS A 319 1.87 7.39 28.64
N GLU A 320 1.60 8.64 29.01
CA GLU A 320 0.67 9.04 30.07
C GLU A 320 -0.75 8.47 29.88
N TYR A 321 -1.18 8.21 28.64
CA TYR A 321 -2.51 7.68 28.33
C TYR A 321 -2.57 6.16 28.14
N ASP A 322 -1.44 5.47 27.96
CA ASP A 322 -1.41 4.06 27.53
C ASP A 322 -1.03 3.06 28.63
N ASP A 323 -0.24 3.47 29.62
CA ASP A 323 0.30 2.56 30.64
C ASP A 323 -0.69 2.19 31.76
N GLN A 324 -1.93 2.71 31.73
CA GLN A 324 -2.80 2.74 32.90
C GLN A 324 -4.00 1.79 32.83
N TRP A 325 -4.42 1.34 31.65
CA TRP A 325 -5.73 0.70 31.46
C TRP A 325 -5.66 -0.81 31.20
N GLN A 326 -6.52 -1.58 31.89
CA GLN A 326 -6.77 -3.00 31.63
C GLN A 326 -8.26 -3.27 31.50
N LEU A 327 -8.65 -4.10 30.54
CA LEU A 327 -10.03 -4.56 30.41
C LEU A 327 -10.27 -5.73 31.39
N VAL A 328 -11.31 -5.65 32.20
CA VAL A 328 -11.65 -6.67 33.20
C VAL A 328 -13.12 -7.07 33.07
N THR A 329 -13.42 -8.35 33.31
CA THR A 329 -14.80 -8.78 33.64
C THR A 329 -14.94 -8.81 35.13
N CYS A 330 -16.06 -8.33 35.65
CA CYS A 330 -16.28 -8.28 37.09
C CYS A 330 -17.61 -8.94 37.47
N GLU A 331 -17.59 -9.65 38.57
CA GLU A 331 -18.76 -10.20 39.24
C GLU A 331 -18.90 -9.56 40.63
N LYS A 332 -20.14 -9.28 41.04
CA LYS A 332 -20.40 -8.68 42.34
C LYS A 332 -20.52 -9.79 43.39
N SER A 333 -19.56 -9.84 44.31
CA SER A 333 -19.53 -10.79 45.42
C SER A 333 -19.90 -10.05 46.73
N GLY A 334 -21.20 -9.94 47.03
CA GLY A 334 -21.70 -9.24 48.22
C GLY A 334 -21.99 -7.74 48.01
N LEU A 335 -22.12 -6.96 49.09
CA LEU A 335 -22.60 -5.57 49.03
C LEU A 335 -21.60 -4.61 48.35
N ASP A 336 -20.28 -4.77 48.55
CA ASP A 336 -19.22 -3.85 48.05
C ASP A 336 -17.93 -4.51 47.54
N GLN A 337 -17.91 -5.83 47.29
CA GLN A 337 -16.69 -6.51 46.82
C GLN A 337 -16.84 -6.96 45.37
N TRP A 338 -15.96 -6.44 44.50
CA TRP A 338 -15.88 -6.82 43.10
C TRP A 338 -14.81 -7.88 42.90
N MET A 339 -15.18 -8.99 42.30
CA MET A 339 -14.23 -9.99 41.83
C MET A 339 -14.01 -9.77 40.34
N CYS A 340 -12.88 -9.18 39.98
CA CYS A 340 -12.53 -8.86 38.61
C CYS A 340 -11.45 -9.80 38.05
N LYS A 341 -11.63 -10.25 36.81
CA LYS A 341 -10.66 -11.04 36.05
C LYS A 341 -10.23 -10.25 34.82
N THR A 342 -8.93 -10.17 34.58
CA THR A 342 -8.39 -9.48 33.40
C THR A 342 -8.71 -10.24 32.12
N ILE A 343 -9.15 -9.50 31.11
CA ILE A 343 -9.40 -9.99 29.75
C ILE A 343 -8.23 -9.57 28.87
N ARG A 344 -7.88 -10.42 27.91
CA ARG A 344 -6.96 -10.06 26.82
C ARG A 344 -7.78 -9.72 25.58
N PRO A 345 -8.05 -8.43 25.30
CA PRO A 345 -8.74 -8.06 24.10
C PRO A 345 -7.80 -8.02 22.89
N THR A 346 -8.40 -8.16 21.73
CA THR A 346 -7.84 -7.74 20.45
C THR A 346 -8.13 -6.26 20.24
N ILE A 347 -7.09 -5.45 20.01
CA ILE A 347 -7.25 -4.02 19.73
C ILE A 347 -6.94 -3.72 18.28
N THR A 348 -7.86 -3.03 17.61
CA THR A 348 -7.75 -2.54 16.25
C THR A 348 -7.83 -1.02 16.23
N LEU A 349 -6.88 -0.36 15.54
CA LEU A 349 -6.94 1.09 15.34
C LEU A 349 -7.93 1.45 14.22
N LEU A 350 -8.74 2.46 14.48
CA LEU A 350 -9.60 3.08 13.48
C LEU A 350 -9.18 4.56 13.31
N PRO A 351 -9.26 5.11 12.08
CA PRO A 351 -8.96 6.51 11.87
C PRO A 351 -9.95 7.42 12.60
N SER A 352 -9.55 8.67 12.84
CA SER A 352 -10.48 9.68 13.36
C SER A 352 -11.58 9.99 12.34
N ALA A 353 -12.83 9.76 12.72
CA ALA A 353 -14.02 9.90 11.88
C ALA A 353 -14.21 11.29 11.26
N SER A 354 -13.95 12.36 12.03
CA SER A 354 -14.24 13.74 11.65
C SER A 354 -13.01 14.62 11.45
N ALA A 355 -11.79 14.14 11.73
CA ALA A 355 -10.59 14.94 11.57
C ALA A 355 -10.32 15.27 10.09
N GLU A 356 -10.14 16.56 9.81
CA GLU A 356 -9.78 17.07 8.48
C GLU A 356 -8.43 16.51 8.02
N SER A 357 -7.44 16.55 8.91
CA SER A 357 -6.12 15.93 8.73
C SER A 357 -6.00 14.67 9.58
N LEU A 358 -5.35 13.65 9.03
CA LEU A 358 -4.96 12.46 9.81
C LEU A 358 -3.63 12.64 10.54
N ILE A 359 -2.82 13.64 10.17
CA ILE A 359 -1.55 13.94 10.83
C ILE A 359 -1.83 14.52 12.22
N GLY A 360 -1.32 13.85 13.26
CA GLY A 360 -1.54 14.26 14.65
C GLY A 360 -2.97 14.03 15.17
N SER A 361 -3.86 13.46 14.34
CA SER A 361 -5.19 13.06 14.81
C SER A 361 -5.10 11.87 15.76
N ILE A 362 -5.97 11.84 16.77
CA ILE A 362 -6.06 10.73 17.73
C ILE A 362 -6.97 9.66 17.11
N PRO A 363 -6.47 8.43 16.88
CA PRO A 363 -7.29 7.35 16.33
C PRO A 363 -8.26 6.80 17.38
N TYR A 364 -9.38 6.25 16.93
CA TYR A 364 -10.24 5.42 17.76
C TYR A 364 -9.64 4.03 17.94
N ARG A 365 -10.01 3.34 19.03
CA ARG A 365 -9.63 1.96 19.31
C ARG A 365 -10.87 1.10 19.35
N SER A 366 -10.97 0.16 18.40
CA SER A 366 -11.96 -0.92 18.46
C SER A 366 -11.38 -2.05 19.29
N ILE A 367 -12.11 -2.46 20.32
CA ILE A 367 -11.68 -3.50 21.27
C ILE A 367 -12.63 -4.67 21.10
N ASN A 368 -12.12 -5.79 20.58
CA ASN A 368 -12.88 -7.02 20.48
C ASN A 368 -12.40 -8.00 21.56
N ALA A 369 -13.32 -8.46 22.41
CA ALA A 369 -13.04 -9.41 23.46
C ALA A 369 -13.94 -10.63 23.30
N ARG A 370 -13.33 -11.81 23.12
CA ARG A 370 -14.07 -13.07 23.13
C ARG A 370 -14.32 -13.49 24.57
N LEU A 371 -15.58 -13.64 24.93
CA LEU A 371 -16.01 -14.09 26.26
C LEU A 371 -16.58 -15.49 26.16
N ASP A 372 -16.01 -16.44 26.89
CA ASP A 372 -16.44 -17.85 26.86
C ASP A 372 -17.74 -18.07 27.64
N GLN A 373 -18.08 -17.16 28.55
CA GLN A 373 -19.28 -17.20 29.38
C GLN A 373 -19.94 -15.81 29.44
N PRO A 374 -21.27 -15.73 29.59
CA PRO A 374 -21.96 -14.46 29.79
C PRO A 374 -21.45 -13.80 31.08
N VAL A 375 -21.08 -12.52 30.99
CA VAL A 375 -20.52 -11.75 32.11
C VAL A 375 -21.50 -10.68 32.53
N SER A 376 -21.58 -10.41 33.83
CA SER A 376 -22.50 -9.40 34.36
C SER A 376 -22.00 -7.98 34.12
N TYR A 377 -20.69 -7.75 34.23
CA TYR A 377 -20.08 -6.43 34.08
C TYR A 377 -18.74 -6.50 33.35
N ILE A 378 -18.49 -5.51 32.50
CA ILE A 378 -17.20 -5.23 31.87
C ILE A 378 -16.73 -3.89 32.42
N GLY A 379 -15.49 -3.84 32.91
CA GLY A 379 -14.88 -2.66 33.48
C GLY A 379 -13.53 -2.33 32.83
N LEU A 380 -13.13 -1.07 32.98
CA LEU A 380 -11.77 -0.61 32.73
C LEU A 380 -11.10 -0.37 34.09
N MET A 381 -9.93 -0.98 34.30
CA MET A 381 -9.17 -0.85 35.53
C MET A 381 -7.98 0.07 35.29
N GLU A 382 -7.85 1.12 36.10
CA GLU A 382 -6.75 2.08 36.07
C GLU A 382 -5.83 1.82 37.27
N LYS A 383 -4.56 1.44 37.05
CA LYS A 383 -3.56 1.21 38.13
C LYS A 383 -4.01 0.30 39.29
N GLY A 384 -4.94 -0.63 39.04
CA GLY A 384 -5.46 -1.57 40.05
C GLY A 384 -6.76 -1.13 40.74
N GLU A 385 -7.27 0.06 40.45
CA GLU A 385 -8.60 0.52 40.84
C GLU A 385 -9.57 0.41 39.66
N VAL A 386 -10.77 -0.10 39.92
CA VAL A 386 -11.83 -0.12 38.90
C VAL A 386 -12.42 1.28 38.83
N VAL A 387 -12.05 2.03 37.79
CA VAL A 387 -12.60 3.36 37.53
C VAL A 387 -13.82 3.20 36.65
N ILE A 388 -14.99 3.56 37.16
CA ILE A 388 -16.18 3.78 36.33
C ILE A 388 -16.11 5.24 35.89
N PRO A 389 -15.83 5.54 34.61
CA PRO A 389 -15.68 6.93 34.20
C PRO A 389 -17.02 7.67 34.35
N ASN A 390 -17.01 8.91 34.85
CA ASN A 390 -18.23 9.73 34.96
C ASN A 390 -18.76 10.19 33.58
N HIS A 391 -17.90 10.19 32.55
CA HIS A 391 -18.26 10.47 31.16
C HIS A 391 -17.48 9.56 30.17
N PRO A 392 -17.75 8.24 30.10
CA PRO A 392 -17.10 7.37 29.13
C PRO A 392 -17.85 7.37 27.80
N PHE A 393 -17.12 7.56 26.70
CA PHE A 393 -17.60 7.34 25.33
C PHE A 393 -17.57 5.84 24.91
N VAL A 394 -17.74 4.92 25.87
CA VAL A 394 -17.61 3.48 25.63
C VAL A 394 -18.93 2.96 25.05
N ILE A 395 -18.89 2.56 23.78
CA ILE A 395 -20.03 1.95 23.09
C ILE A 395 -19.87 0.43 23.14
N ILE A 396 -20.74 -0.25 23.92
CA ILE A 396 -20.80 -1.70 23.99
C ILE A 396 -21.86 -2.18 23.00
N HIS A 397 -21.50 -3.13 22.13
CA HIS A 397 -22.40 -3.72 21.16
C HIS A 397 -22.11 -5.21 20.97
N ASN A 398 -23.13 -5.93 20.48
CA ASN A 398 -22.97 -7.31 20.03
C ASN A 398 -22.72 -7.31 18.52
N ASP A 399 -21.70 -8.03 18.10
CA ASP A 399 -21.38 -8.17 16.68
C ASP A 399 -22.54 -8.79 15.93
N SER A 400 -22.95 -8.16 14.84
CA SER A 400 -23.95 -8.72 13.94
C SER A 400 -23.37 -8.85 12.55
N THR A 401 -23.28 -10.10 12.07
CA THR A 401 -22.77 -10.41 10.75
C THR A 401 -23.91 -10.84 9.83
N THR A 402 -24.04 -10.18 8.69
CA THR A 402 -25.00 -10.51 7.64
C THR A 402 -24.23 -11.01 6.42
N VAL A 403 -24.58 -12.20 5.93
CA VAL A 403 -23.95 -12.79 4.74
C VAL A 403 -24.91 -12.67 3.56
N HIS A 404 -24.47 -11.96 2.53
CA HIS A 404 -25.20 -11.75 1.28
C HIS A 404 -24.76 -12.78 0.25
N LYS A 405 -25.71 -13.55 -0.30
CA LYS A 405 -25.43 -14.60 -1.30
C LYS A 405 -25.48 -14.11 -2.74
N SER A 406 -25.79 -12.84 -2.93
CA SER A 406 -25.96 -12.22 -4.24
C SER A 406 -24.68 -12.26 -5.05
N THR A 407 -24.78 -12.70 -6.29
CA THR A 407 -23.68 -12.63 -7.26
C THR A 407 -23.62 -11.25 -7.91
N ILE A 408 -22.53 -10.97 -8.63
CA ILE A 408 -22.41 -9.75 -9.44
C ILE A 408 -23.61 -9.61 -10.39
N TRP A 409 -24.05 -10.71 -11.00
CA TRP A 409 -25.18 -10.70 -11.93
C TRP A 409 -26.52 -10.45 -11.26
N ASP A 410 -26.68 -10.87 -10.00
CA ASP A 410 -27.88 -10.56 -9.23
C ASP A 410 -27.95 -9.07 -8.92
N ILE A 411 -26.83 -8.47 -8.49
CA ILE A 411 -26.73 -7.02 -8.25
C ILE A 411 -27.06 -6.24 -9.54
N VAL A 412 -26.54 -6.69 -10.69
CA VAL A 412 -26.82 -6.07 -11.99
C VAL A 412 -28.30 -6.21 -12.37
N ARG A 413 -28.88 -7.41 -12.25
CA ARG A 413 -30.29 -7.69 -12.61
C ARG A 413 -31.27 -6.88 -11.77
N HIS A 414 -30.99 -6.73 -10.47
CA HIS A 414 -31.86 -6.00 -9.53
C HIS A 414 -31.54 -4.50 -9.43
N LYS A 415 -30.59 -3.98 -10.23
CA LYS A 415 -30.12 -2.58 -10.20
C LYS A 415 -29.52 -2.14 -8.85
N GLY A 416 -28.93 -3.10 -8.14
CA GLY A 416 -28.28 -2.91 -6.85
C GLY A 416 -28.83 -3.82 -5.77
N GLU A 417 -28.22 -3.76 -4.60
CA GLU A 417 -28.63 -4.49 -3.40
C GLU A 417 -28.60 -3.58 -2.17
N MET A 418 -29.65 -3.65 -1.34
CA MET A 418 -29.79 -2.82 -0.16
C MET A 418 -29.10 -3.46 1.05
N LEU A 419 -28.37 -2.66 1.82
CA LEU A 419 -27.73 -3.02 3.07
C LEU A 419 -28.34 -2.20 4.20
N THR A 420 -28.90 -2.88 5.20
CA THR A 420 -29.37 -2.25 6.43
C THR A 420 -28.29 -2.38 7.50
N VAL A 421 -27.65 -1.25 7.82
CA VAL A 421 -26.61 -1.14 8.84
C VAL A 421 -27.23 -0.78 10.17
N LYS A 422 -26.83 -1.52 11.22
CA LYS A 422 -27.35 -1.32 12.57
C LYS A 422 -26.69 -0.13 13.26
N GLY A 423 -27.25 0.26 14.38
CA GLY A 423 -26.86 1.46 15.12
C GLY A 423 -25.47 1.47 15.77
N TYR A 424 -24.68 0.39 15.75
CA TYR A 424 -23.35 0.41 16.39
C TYR A 424 -22.28 -0.27 15.55
N TYR A 425 -22.35 -1.60 15.44
CA TYR A 425 -21.48 -2.38 14.58
C TYR A 425 -22.28 -3.40 13.79
N SER A 426 -21.98 -3.48 12.51
CA SER A 426 -22.48 -4.53 11.64
C SER A 426 -21.45 -4.87 10.58
N LYS A 427 -21.20 -6.16 10.41
CA LYS A 427 -20.36 -6.72 9.35
C LYS A 427 -21.27 -7.27 8.24
N HIS A 428 -21.06 -6.85 7.01
CA HIS A 428 -21.74 -7.38 5.83
C HIS A 428 -20.73 -8.06 4.93
N ILE A 429 -20.98 -9.32 4.56
CA ILE A 429 -20.04 -10.14 3.79
C ILE A 429 -20.70 -10.54 2.46
N PHE A 430 -19.96 -10.38 1.36
CA PHE A 430 -20.33 -10.76 0.01
C PHE A 430 -19.32 -11.77 -0.55
N PRO A 431 -19.50 -13.08 -0.28
CA PRO A 431 -18.54 -14.10 -0.68
C PRO A 431 -18.36 -14.23 -2.20
N GLN A 432 -19.40 -13.89 -2.98
CA GLN A 432 -19.41 -13.98 -4.44
C GLN A 432 -18.85 -12.73 -5.14
N LEU A 433 -18.50 -11.68 -4.39
CA LEU A 433 -17.87 -10.47 -4.91
C LEU A 433 -16.37 -10.51 -4.60
N TYR A 434 -15.61 -11.22 -5.44
CA TYR A 434 -14.18 -11.44 -5.23
C TYR A 434 -13.31 -11.00 -6.41
N HIS A 435 -13.91 -10.60 -7.54
CA HIS A 435 -13.14 -10.32 -8.75
C HIS A 435 -12.70 -8.85 -8.80
N PRO A 436 -11.39 -8.54 -8.81
CA PRO A 436 -10.87 -7.16 -8.80
C PRO A 436 -11.03 -6.46 -10.16
N LEU A 437 -11.86 -6.96 -11.08
CA LEU A 437 -12.18 -6.20 -12.30
C LEU A 437 -13.34 -5.25 -12.06
N PHE A 438 -14.27 -5.68 -11.20
CA PHE A 438 -15.46 -4.90 -10.92
C PHE A 438 -15.15 -3.84 -9.88
N ALA A 439 -15.64 -2.64 -10.16
CA ALA A 439 -15.74 -1.57 -9.19
C ALA A 439 -17.21 -1.44 -8.77
N TYR A 440 -17.44 -1.04 -7.53
CA TYR A 440 -18.77 -0.86 -6.99
C TYR A 440 -18.96 0.58 -6.49
N ASP A 441 -20.18 1.07 -6.63
CA ASP A 441 -20.65 2.32 -6.03
C ASP A 441 -21.49 1.96 -4.80
N LEU A 442 -21.06 2.42 -3.63
CA LEU A 442 -21.80 2.23 -2.39
C LEU A 442 -22.43 3.56 -2.00
N HIS A 443 -23.74 3.66 -2.19
CA HIS A 443 -24.50 4.88 -2.00
C HIS A 443 -25.23 4.86 -0.65
N VAL A 444 -25.04 5.89 0.18
CA VAL A 444 -25.81 6.05 1.43
C VAL A 444 -27.16 6.68 1.07
N VAL A 445 -28.21 5.85 1.04
CA VAL A 445 -29.58 6.26 0.67
C VAL A 445 -30.20 7.09 1.79
N GLN A 446 -30.10 6.59 3.02
CA GLN A 446 -30.68 7.24 4.18
C GLN A 446 -29.75 7.09 5.37
N SER A 447 -29.58 8.17 6.12
CA SER A 447 -28.99 8.15 7.45
C SER A 447 -30.06 8.61 8.43
N THR A 448 -30.32 7.83 9.47
CA THR A 448 -31.24 8.24 10.54
C THR A 448 -30.42 8.76 11.74
N PRO A 449 -30.10 10.07 11.77
CA PRO A 449 -29.38 10.64 12.90
C PRO A 449 -30.28 10.60 14.13
N LYS A 450 -29.80 9.98 15.20
CA LYS A 450 -30.42 10.10 16.53
C LYS A 450 -29.78 11.25 17.29
N ALA A 451 -30.48 11.81 18.28
CA ALA A 451 -29.95 12.89 19.10
C ALA A 451 -28.69 12.41 19.86
N HIS A 452 -27.67 13.27 19.90
CA HIS A 452 -26.38 13.07 20.59
C HIS A 452 -25.49 11.93 20.03
N THR A 453 -24.95 12.11 18.82
CA THR A 453 -23.90 11.24 18.27
C THR A 453 -22.50 11.79 18.58
N ILE A 454 -21.58 10.90 18.95
CA ILE A 454 -20.21 11.20 19.35
C ILE A 454 -19.30 11.31 18.12
N PHE A 455 -19.55 10.49 17.09
CA PHE A 455 -18.77 10.50 15.85
C PHE A 455 -19.62 10.16 14.64
N GLU A 456 -19.17 10.60 13.47
CA GLU A 456 -19.82 10.32 12.19
C GLU A 456 -19.55 8.88 11.73
N PRO A 457 -20.50 8.22 11.03
CA PRO A 457 -20.34 6.84 10.61
C PRO A 457 -19.05 6.61 9.81
N MET A 458 -18.42 5.48 10.06
CA MET A 458 -17.24 5.00 9.35
C MET A 458 -17.49 3.60 8.81
N MET A 459 -16.74 3.26 7.76
CA MET A 459 -16.78 1.95 7.15
C MET A 459 -15.36 1.48 6.89
N LYS A 460 -15.09 0.22 7.19
CA LYS A 460 -13.90 -0.49 6.76
C LYS A 460 -14.30 -1.49 5.68
N GLN A 461 -13.73 -1.34 4.49
CA GLN A 461 -13.73 -2.36 3.46
C GLN A 461 -12.59 -3.33 3.74
N THR A 462 -12.85 -4.63 3.62
CA THR A 462 -11.83 -5.69 3.62
C THR A 462 -12.11 -6.68 2.50
N ILE A 463 -11.09 -7.08 1.75
CA ILE A 463 -11.16 -8.21 0.82
C ILE A 463 -10.27 -9.34 1.36
N HIS A 464 -10.83 -10.55 1.44
CA HIS A 464 -10.11 -11.74 1.93
C HIS A 464 -9.42 -11.57 3.29
N GLY A 465 -9.90 -10.64 4.13
CA GLY A 465 -9.32 -10.29 5.43
C GLY A 465 -7.94 -9.61 5.39
N LYS A 466 -7.43 -9.22 4.21
CA LYS A 466 -6.03 -8.75 4.04
C LYS A 466 -5.90 -7.32 3.53
N GLU A 467 -6.58 -6.96 2.44
CA GLU A 467 -6.55 -5.59 1.92
C GLU A 467 -7.67 -4.78 2.57
N ALA A 468 -7.28 -3.82 3.40
CA ALA A 468 -8.18 -2.94 4.15
C ALA A 468 -8.18 -1.51 3.60
N LYS A 469 -9.37 -0.89 3.58
CA LYS A 469 -9.53 0.54 3.27
C LYS A 469 -10.60 1.13 4.17
N PHE A 470 -10.31 2.30 4.74
CA PHE A 470 -11.22 3.00 5.62
C PHE A 470 -11.88 4.18 4.90
N TYR A 471 -13.18 4.29 5.11
CA TYR A 471 -14.04 5.37 4.64
C TYR A 471 -14.58 6.09 5.86
N ARG A 472 -14.45 7.41 5.86
CA ARG A 472 -14.75 8.27 7.01
C ARG A 472 -15.87 9.22 6.65
N ASN A 473 -16.69 9.61 7.63
CA ASN A 473 -17.70 10.64 7.46
C ASN A 473 -18.73 10.25 6.37
N LEU A 474 -19.36 9.09 6.51
CA LEU A 474 -20.40 8.63 5.58
C LEU A 474 -21.66 9.48 5.80
N LYS A 475 -22.11 10.15 4.74
CA LYS A 475 -23.26 11.06 4.79
C LYS A 475 -24.35 10.61 3.84
N GLU A 476 -25.59 10.94 4.18
CA GLU A 476 -26.73 10.72 3.31
C GLU A 476 -26.53 11.38 1.94
N ASN A 477 -26.98 10.69 0.89
CA ASN A 477 -26.86 11.10 -0.52
C ASN A 477 -25.41 11.19 -1.06
N VAL A 478 -24.43 10.64 -0.35
CA VAL A 478 -23.04 10.51 -0.82
C VAL A 478 -22.79 9.07 -1.24
N SER A 479 -22.04 8.89 -2.34
CA SER A 479 -21.55 7.57 -2.75
C SER A 479 -20.05 7.44 -2.56
N ASP A 480 -19.60 6.28 -2.10
CA ASP A 480 -18.20 5.90 -2.00
C ASP A 480 -17.85 4.82 -3.03
N LYS A 481 -16.70 5.00 -3.70
CA LYS A 481 -16.21 4.04 -4.68
C LYS A 481 -15.46 2.90 -4.00
N ILE A 482 -15.91 1.68 -4.24
CA ILE A 482 -15.35 0.45 -3.69
C ILE A 482 -14.54 -0.24 -4.79
N MET A 483 -13.25 -0.40 -4.54
CA MET A 483 -12.31 -1.09 -5.40
C MET A 483 -11.32 -1.88 -4.55
N PHE A 484 -10.87 -2.99 -5.08
CA PHE A 484 -9.89 -3.87 -4.44
C PHE A 484 -9.09 -4.62 -5.51
N HIS A 485 -8.02 -5.26 -5.08
CA HIS A 485 -6.94 -5.74 -5.93
C HIS A 485 -6.55 -7.19 -5.66
N GLN A 486 -6.74 -7.67 -4.43
CA GLN A 486 -6.47 -9.07 -4.12
C GLN A 486 -7.50 -10.03 -4.70
N THR A 487 -7.02 -11.20 -5.14
CA THR A 487 -7.80 -12.29 -5.75
C THR A 487 -7.84 -13.57 -4.91
N SER A 488 -7.08 -13.64 -3.81
CA SER A 488 -6.81 -14.88 -3.08
C SER A 488 -7.30 -14.83 -1.62
N GLY A 489 -8.28 -15.68 -1.30
CA GLY A 489 -8.74 -15.99 0.06
C GLY A 489 -10.24 -16.33 0.13
N ASP A 490 -10.76 -16.51 1.35
CA ASP A 490 -12.04 -17.24 1.54
C ASP A 490 -13.27 -16.35 1.78
N GLU A 491 -13.12 -15.10 2.28
CA GLU A 491 -14.27 -14.28 2.74
C GLU A 491 -14.90 -13.36 1.68
N GLY A 492 -14.38 -13.28 0.45
CA GLY A 492 -14.84 -12.30 -0.55
C GLY A 492 -14.77 -10.85 -0.06
N LEU A 493 -15.65 -9.97 -0.55
CA LEU A 493 -15.74 -8.56 -0.15
C LEU A 493 -16.56 -8.41 1.12
N ALA A 494 -16.00 -7.74 2.14
CA ALA A 494 -16.70 -7.45 3.39
C ALA A 494 -16.63 -5.97 3.77
N PHE A 495 -17.69 -5.49 4.40
CA PHE A 495 -17.81 -4.15 4.96
C PHE A 495 -18.09 -4.25 6.45
N SER A 496 -17.27 -3.59 7.25
CA SER A 496 -17.52 -3.39 8.69
C SER A 496 -17.91 -1.94 8.92
N PHE A 497 -19.13 -1.71 9.39
CA PHE A 497 -19.62 -0.37 9.70
C PHE A 497 -19.47 -0.08 11.19
N TYR A 498 -19.01 1.13 11.50
CA TYR A 498 -18.89 1.66 12.85
C TYR A 498 -19.74 2.93 12.92
N THR A 499 -20.81 2.88 13.70
CA THR A 499 -21.78 3.96 13.85
C THR A 499 -22.02 4.24 15.34
N ASP A 500 -22.59 5.40 15.65
CA ASP A 500 -22.99 5.73 17.01
C ASP A 500 -24.50 5.99 17.09
N ASN A 501 -25.24 4.94 17.38
CA ASN A 501 -26.70 4.88 17.42
C ASN A 501 -27.40 5.33 16.12
N GLN A 502 -26.68 5.41 15.01
CA GLN A 502 -27.17 5.80 13.68
C GLN A 502 -27.42 4.55 12.83
N ALA A 503 -28.65 4.36 12.34
CA ALA A 503 -28.92 3.33 11.35
C ALA A 503 -28.77 3.92 9.95
N LEU A 504 -28.10 3.16 9.07
CA LEU A 504 -27.87 3.55 7.68
C LEU A 504 -28.54 2.55 6.74
N GLU A 505 -29.12 3.07 5.67
CA GLU A 505 -29.51 2.28 4.51
C GLU A 505 -28.57 2.60 3.37
N LEU A 506 -27.85 1.58 2.87
CA LEU A 506 -26.92 1.72 1.76
C LEU A 506 -27.37 0.89 0.58
N LEU A 507 -27.01 1.34 -0.62
CA LEU A 507 -27.28 0.66 -1.87
C LEU A 507 -25.96 0.41 -2.59
N ILE A 508 -25.58 -0.86 -2.75
CA ILE A 508 -24.42 -1.24 -3.55
C ILE A 508 -24.84 -1.46 -5.01
N ARG A 509 -24.08 -0.89 -5.95
CA ARG A 509 -24.28 -1.04 -7.40
C ARG A 509 -22.94 -1.28 -8.08
N VAL A 510 -22.97 -1.82 -9.31
CA VAL A 510 -21.76 -1.92 -10.14
C VAL A 510 -21.45 -0.54 -10.75
N ASP A 511 -20.23 -0.06 -10.58
CA ASP A 511 -19.72 1.14 -11.26
C ASP A 511 -19.13 0.72 -12.61
N TRP A 512 -19.94 0.79 -13.67
CA TRP A 512 -19.51 0.38 -15.01
C TRP A 512 -18.41 1.25 -15.59
N TYR A 513 -18.39 2.55 -15.27
CA TYR A 513 -17.36 3.45 -15.77
C TYR A 513 -15.99 3.08 -15.21
N ALA A 514 -15.90 2.90 -13.88
CA ALA A 514 -14.67 2.46 -13.24
C ALA A 514 -14.29 1.02 -13.65
N THR A 515 -15.26 0.10 -13.74
CA THR A 515 -15.04 -1.28 -14.19
C THR A 515 -14.45 -1.33 -15.61
N LEU A 516 -15.01 -0.59 -16.57
CA LEU A 516 -14.49 -0.52 -17.93
C LEU A 516 -13.11 0.13 -17.99
N GLY A 517 -12.87 1.18 -17.21
CA GLY A 517 -11.55 1.79 -17.06
C GLY A 517 -10.49 0.79 -16.58
N ARG A 518 -10.82 -0.03 -15.56
CA ARG A 518 -9.93 -1.09 -15.07
C ARG A 518 -9.68 -2.18 -16.11
N CYS A 519 -10.71 -2.60 -16.84
CA CYS A 519 -10.54 -3.54 -17.96
C CYS A 519 -9.60 -3.00 -19.02
N MET A 520 -9.71 -1.71 -19.38
CA MET A 520 -8.81 -1.07 -20.34
C MET A 520 -7.38 -0.97 -19.79
N LEU A 521 -7.18 -0.63 -18.53
CA LEU A 521 -5.83 -0.57 -17.95
C LEU A 521 -5.20 -1.97 -17.85
N ARG A 522 -5.98 -3.01 -17.52
CA ARG A 522 -5.47 -4.38 -17.35
C ARG A 522 -5.25 -5.12 -18.67
N TYR A 523 -6.16 -4.95 -19.63
CA TYR A 523 -6.16 -5.70 -20.89
C TYR A 523 -6.00 -4.81 -22.13
N GLY A 524 -5.79 -3.51 -21.97
CA GLY A 524 -5.71 -2.57 -23.10
C GLY A 524 -4.56 -2.89 -24.04
N SER A 525 -3.37 -3.23 -23.51
CA SER A 525 -2.24 -3.66 -24.33
C SER A 525 -2.53 -4.94 -25.10
N ILE A 526 -3.20 -5.91 -24.47
CA ILE A 526 -3.66 -7.14 -25.13
C ILE A 526 -4.68 -6.83 -26.22
N LEU A 527 -5.63 -5.92 -25.96
CA LEU A 527 -6.62 -5.50 -26.94
C LEU A 527 -5.96 -4.78 -28.12
N THR A 528 -5.02 -3.88 -27.87
CA THR A 528 -4.25 -3.20 -28.93
C THR A 528 -3.44 -4.19 -29.75
N ASN A 529 -2.75 -5.14 -29.11
CA ASN A 529 -2.02 -6.20 -29.80
C ASN A 529 -2.95 -7.12 -30.60
N TYR A 530 -4.09 -7.50 -30.03
CA TYR A 530 -5.11 -8.30 -30.72
C TYR A 530 -5.61 -7.58 -31.97
N LEU A 531 -5.98 -6.29 -31.84
CA LEU A 531 -6.42 -5.47 -32.97
C LEU A 531 -5.33 -5.31 -34.02
N TYR A 532 -4.07 -5.14 -33.60
CA TYR A 532 -2.93 -5.05 -34.52
C TYR A 532 -2.71 -6.37 -35.27
N VAL A 533 -2.77 -7.51 -34.58
CA VAL A 533 -2.65 -8.84 -35.20
C VAL A 533 -3.81 -9.08 -36.17
N CYS A 534 -5.04 -8.77 -35.78
CA CYS A 534 -6.20 -8.85 -36.67
C CYS A 534 -6.02 -7.97 -37.92
N ALA A 535 -5.62 -6.71 -37.76
CA ALA A 535 -5.37 -5.80 -38.88
C ALA A 535 -4.24 -6.31 -39.79
N SER A 536 -3.17 -6.84 -39.21
CA SER A 536 -2.03 -7.41 -39.93
C SER A 536 -2.42 -8.66 -40.71
N LEU A 537 -3.21 -9.56 -40.11
CA LEU A 537 -3.77 -10.74 -40.78
C LEU A 537 -4.70 -10.34 -41.92
N ILE A 538 -5.54 -9.33 -41.74
CA ILE A 538 -6.41 -8.79 -42.80
C ILE A 538 -5.55 -8.25 -43.95
N LEU A 539 -4.56 -7.40 -43.66
CA LEU A 539 -3.67 -6.83 -44.67
C LEU A 539 -2.85 -7.90 -45.40
N PHE A 540 -2.36 -8.90 -44.68
CA PHE A 540 -1.63 -10.02 -45.27
C PHE A 540 -2.52 -10.84 -46.21
N THR A 541 -3.76 -11.13 -45.78
CA THR A 541 -4.74 -11.87 -46.59
C THR A 541 -5.15 -11.09 -47.83
N GLN A 542 -5.38 -9.78 -47.71
CA GLN A 542 -5.67 -8.89 -48.84
C GLN A 542 -4.48 -8.81 -49.81
N SER A 543 -3.26 -8.69 -49.30
CA SER A 543 -2.04 -8.65 -50.14
C SER A 543 -1.84 -9.97 -50.88
N TYR A 544 -2.02 -11.10 -50.19
CA TYR A 544 -1.92 -12.43 -50.78
C TYR A 544 -2.95 -12.65 -51.89
N THR A 545 -4.22 -12.32 -51.63
CA THR A 545 -5.29 -12.45 -52.63
C THR A 545 -5.08 -11.52 -53.83
N TYR A 546 -4.60 -10.29 -53.61
CA TYR A 546 -4.24 -9.36 -54.67
C TYR A 546 -3.14 -9.92 -55.58
N VAL A 547 -2.03 -10.41 -55.01
CA VAL A 547 -0.91 -11.00 -55.76
C VAL A 547 -1.34 -12.27 -56.50
N ALA A 548 -2.13 -13.14 -55.86
CA ALA A 548 -2.66 -14.35 -56.49
C ALA A 548 -3.55 -14.00 -57.71
N THR A 549 -4.40 -12.98 -57.58
CA THR A 549 -5.26 -12.48 -58.66
C THR A 549 -4.45 -11.89 -59.82
N LEU A 550 -3.38 -11.14 -59.53
CA LEU A 550 -2.46 -10.62 -60.55
C LEU A 550 -1.74 -11.74 -61.31
N LYS A 551 -1.24 -12.77 -60.61
CA LYS A 551 -0.62 -13.95 -61.25
C LYS A 551 -1.61 -14.69 -62.16
N SER A 552 -2.86 -14.87 -61.72
CA SER A 552 -3.93 -15.46 -62.53
C SER A 552 -4.23 -14.64 -63.79
N LYS A 553 -4.31 -13.30 -63.69
CA LYS A 553 -4.51 -12.42 -64.84
C LYS A 553 -3.33 -12.43 -65.82
N LYS A 554 -2.07 -12.50 -65.34
CA LYS A 554 -0.87 -12.65 -66.19
C LYS A 554 -0.88 -13.98 -66.96
N ASN A 555 -1.19 -15.09 -66.27
CA ASN A 555 -1.29 -16.41 -66.91
C ASN A 555 -2.41 -16.50 -67.96
N LYS A 556 -3.52 -15.75 -67.78
CA LYS A 556 -4.58 -15.64 -68.81
C LYS A 556 -4.20 -14.77 -70.01
N LYS A 557 -3.32 -13.77 -69.85
CA LYS A 557 -2.83 -12.92 -70.96
C LYS A 557 -1.71 -13.58 -71.77
N GLY A 558 -0.91 -14.47 -71.19
CA GLY A 558 0.14 -15.22 -71.91
C GLY A 558 -0.35 -16.43 -72.72
N LYS A 559 -1.66 -16.73 -72.68
CA LYS A 559 -2.32 -17.82 -73.44
C LYS A 559 -3.21 -17.31 -74.58
N ARG A 560 -3.15 -16.02 -74.91
CA ARG A 560 -3.86 -15.42 -76.05
C ARG A 560 -2.88 -15.07 -77.16
#